data_AF-A0A941AQT6-F1
#
_entry.id   AF-A0A941AQT6-F1
#
_cell.length_a   1.000
_cell.length_b   1.000
_cell.length_c   1.000
_cell.angle_alpha   90.00
_cell.angle_beta   90.00
_cell.angle_gamma   90.00
#
_symmetry.space_group_name_H-M   'P 1'
#
loop_
_entity.id
_entity.type
_entity.pdbx_description
1 polymer ?
#
loop_
_entity_poly.entity_id
_entity_poly.type
_entity_poly.pdbx_seq_one_letter_code
_entity_poly.pdbx_strand_id
1 'polypeptide(L)' 'MDLIFASSIILLLILGGFILNILTSIWCYRDARRNGRSTEYALIILVATLFFPFIGFLVYLIIRKDRY' A
#
# COMPACT_ATOMS: atom_id res chain seq x y z
N MET A 1 -3.44 -23.16 26.08
CA MET A 1 -4.40 -22.33 25.32
C MET A 1 -3.71 -21.13 24.67
N ASP A 2 -2.54 -20.72 25.16
CA ASP A 2 -1.94 -19.40 24.85
C ASP A 2 -1.12 -19.35 23.55
N LEU A 3 -0.40 -20.43 23.19
CA LEU A 3 0.45 -20.45 21.99
C LEU A 3 -0.37 -20.49 20.69
N ILE A 4 -1.42 -21.31 20.64
CA ILE A 4 -2.32 -21.41 19.48
C ILE A 4 -3.04 -20.09 19.26
N PHE A 5 -3.54 -19.48 20.36
CA PHE A 5 -4.18 -18.17 20.31
C PHE A 5 -3.23 -17.07 19.83
N ALA A 6 -2.00 -17.00 20.38
CA ALA A 6 -0.99 -16.06 19.93
C ALA A 6 -0.62 -16.24 18.45
N SER A 7 -0.44 -17.50 17.99
CA SER A 7 -0.15 -17.79 16.58
C SER A 7 -1.29 -17.39 15.64
N SER A 8 -2.54 -17.52 16.08
CA SER A 8 -3.72 -17.11 15.31
C SER A 8 -3.81 -15.59 15.14
N ILE A 9 -3.48 -14.83 16.19
CA ILE A 9 -3.41 -13.36 16.13
C ILE A 9 -2.29 -12.92 15.19
N ILE A 10 -1.11 -13.52 15.30
CA ILE A 10 0.03 -13.21 14.42
C ILE A 10 -0.34 -13.48 12.96
N LEU A 11 -0.98 -14.61 12.68
CA LEU A 11 -1.44 -14.96 11.34
C LEU A 11 -2.46 -13.94 10.79
N LEU A 12 -3.42 -13.52 11.62
CA LEU A 12 -4.41 -12.50 11.25
C LEU A 12 -3.75 -11.16 10.92
N LEU A 13 -2.75 -10.74 11.71
CA LEU A 13 -2.03 -9.49 11.48
C LEU A 13 -1.20 -9.54 10.18
N ILE A 14 -0.56 -10.67 9.89
CA ILE A 14 0.20 -10.85 8.66
C ILE A 14 -0.73 -10.84 7.45
N LEU A 15 -1.78 -11.66 7.45
CA LEU A 15 -2.75 -11.74 6.35
C LEU A 15 -3.50 -10.41 6.16
N GLY A 16 -4.00 -9.84 7.25
CA GLY A 16 -4.68 -8.54 7.24
C GLY A 16 -3.77 -7.42 6.76
N GLY A 17 -2.52 -7.39 7.24
CA GLY A 17 -1.50 -6.45 6.78
C GLY A 17 -1.17 -6.62 5.30
N PHE A 18 -1.10 -7.85 4.79
CA PHE A 18 -0.85 -8.14 3.38
C PHE A 18 -2.00 -7.68 2.49
N ILE A 19 -3.25 -7.95 2.90
CA ILE A 19 -4.45 -7.46 2.20
C ILE A 19 -4.45 -5.92 2.20
N LEU A 20 -4.20 -5.28 3.34
CA LEU A 20 -4.11 -3.83 3.44
C LEU A 20 -3.00 -3.26 2.54
N ASN A 21 -1.84 -3.91 2.47
CA ASN A 21 -0.76 -3.49 1.58
C ASN A 21 -1.19 -3.52 0.10
N ILE A 22 -1.83 -4.60 -0.35
CA ILE A 22 -2.34 -4.71 -1.72
C ILE A 22 -3.39 -3.62 -2.00
N LEU A 23 -4.36 -3.44 -1.09
CA LEU A 23 -5.40 -2.42 -1.24
C LEU A 23 -4.81 -1.02 -1.33
N THR A 24 -3.81 -0.71 -0.49
CA THR A 24 -3.14 0.59 -0.48
C THR A 24 -2.34 0.80 -1.76
N SER A 25 -1.66 -0.23 -2.26
CA SER A 25 -0.89 -0.18 -3.51
C SER A 25 -1.80 0.06 -4.72
N ILE A 26 -2.92 -0.66 -4.80
CA ILE A 26 -3.95 -0.45 -5.84
C ILE A 26 -4.53 0.97 -5.75
N TRP A 27 -4.79 1.44 -4.54
CA TRP A 27 -5.30 2.79 -4.33
C TRP A 27 -4.30 3.86 -4.80
N CYS A 28 -3.01 3.73 -4.48
CA CYS A 28 -1.96 4.62 -4.96
C CYS A 28 -1.84 4.61 -6.50
N TYR A 29 -1.94 3.44 -7.14
CA TYR A 29 -1.98 3.33 -8.60
C TYR A 29 -3.16 4.11 -9.21
N ARG A 30 -4.36 3.90 -8.65
CA ARG A 30 -5.59 4.56 -9.10
C ARG A 30 -5.53 6.07 -8.86
N ASP A 31 -4.94 6.49 -7.75
CA ASP A 31 -4.76 7.90 -7.41
C ASP A 31 -3.79 8.58 -8.37
N ALA A 32 -2.62 7.97 -8.64
CA ALA A 32 -1.66 8.47 -9.62
C ALA A 32 -2.30 8.65 -11.01
N ARG A 33 -3.10 7.67 -11.46
CA ARG A 33 -3.86 7.75 -12.72
C ARG A 33 -4.91 8.86 -12.72
N ARG A 34 -5.61 9.08 -11.60
CA ARG A 34 -6.61 10.16 -11.47
C ARG A 34 -5.97 11.55 -11.47
N ASN A 35 -4.75 11.67 -10.97
CA ASN A 35 -3.97 12.92 -10.96
C ASN A 35 -3.27 13.21 -12.31
N GLY A 36 -3.64 12.52 -13.39
CA GLY A 36 -3.11 12.76 -14.73
C GLY A 36 -1.66 12.31 -14.93
N ARG A 37 -1.10 11.50 -14.02
CA ARG A 37 0.25 10.92 -14.20
C ARG A 37 0.22 9.81 -15.25
N SER A 38 1.37 9.55 -15.86
CA SER A 38 1.51 8.51 -16.87
C SER A 38 1.27 7.11 -16.28
N THR A 39 0.95 6.15 -17.15
CA THR A 39 0.71 4.76 -16.75
C THR A 39 1.95 4.12 -16.15
N GLU A 40 3.12 4.43 -16.72
CA GLU A 40 4.43 3.95 -16.27
C GLU A 40 4.72 4.44 -14.85
N TYR A 41 4.46 5.73 -14.58
CA TYR A 41 4.61 6.30 -13.25
C TYR A 41 3.69 5.62 -12.22
N ALA A 42 2.43 5.40 -12.59
CA ALA A 42 1.49 4.69 -11.72
C ALA A 42 1.93 3.25 -11.44
N LEU A 43 2.45 2.53 -12.45
CA LEU A 43 2.99 1.18 -12.29
C LEU A 43 4.23 1.14 -11.39
N ILE A 44 5.14 2.09 -11.53
CA ILE A 44 6.32 2.22 -10.66
C ILE A 44 5.86 2.40 -9.21
N ILE A 45 4.86 3.24 -8.95
CA ILE A 45 4.28 3.42 -7.61
C ILE A 45 3.64 2.13 -7.11
N LEU A 46 2.85 1.44 -7.92
CA LEU A 46 2.22 0.17 -7.55
C LEU A 46 3.26 -0.85 -7.09
N VAL A 47 4.33 -1.01 -7.87
CA VAL A 47 5.43 -1.95 -7.55
C VAL A 47 6.18 -1.49 -6.32
N ALA A 48 6.54 -0.20 -6.23
CA ALA A 48 7.25 0.33 -5.07
C ALA A 48 6.44 0.17 -3.76
N THR A 49 5.13 0.42 -3.80
CA THR A 49 4.23 0.29 -2.63
C THR A 49 3.96 -1.16 -2.23
N LEU A 50 3.98 -2.09 -3.18
CA LEU A 50 3.82 -3.52 -2.93
C LEU A 50 5.04 -4.12 -2.20
N PHE A 51 6.26 -3.74 -2.60
CA PHE A 51 7.49 -4.24 -1.96
C PHE A 51 7.90 -3.45 -0.72
N PHE A 52 7.49 -2.18 -0.63
CA PHE A 52 7.82 -1.29 0.48
C PHE A 52 6.54 -0.67 1.05
N PRO A 53 5.74 -1.43 1.83
CA PRO A 53 4.50 -0.97 2.46
C PRO A 53 4.62 0.38 3.16
N PHE A 54 5.74 0.60 3.88
CA PHE A 54 6.01 1.84 4.60
C PHE A 54 6.23 3.04 3.65
N ILE A 55 6.84 2.79 2.49
CA ILE A 55 7.07 3.82 1.46
C ILE A 55 5.76 4.19 0.78
N GLY A 56 4.76 3.30 0.72
CA GLY A 56 3.46 3.65 0.14
C GLY A 56 2.76 4.81 0.84
N PHE A 57 2.88 4.89 2.16
CA PHE A 57 2.40 6.05 2.92
C PHE A 57 3.19 7.33 2.61
N LEU A 58 4.52 7.21 2.45
CA LEU A 58 5.39 8.34 2.09
C LEU A 58 5.10 8.85 0.66
N VAL A 59 4.90 7.93 -0.29
CA VAL A 59 4.55 8.21 -1.68
C VAL A 59 3.18 8.87 -1.77
N TYR A 60 2.21 8.45 -0.95
CA TYR A 60 0.93 9.14 -0.84
C TYR A 60 1.09 10.62 -0.46
N LEU A 61 1.93 10.91 0.53
CA LEU A 61 2.19 12.30 0.95
C LEU A 61 2.87 13.12 -0.15
N ILE A 62 3.74 12.50 -0.95
CA ILE A 62 4.40 13.16 -2.09
C ILE A 62 3.41 13.42 -3.23
N ILE A 63 2.58 12.43 -3.60
CA ILE A 63 1.57 12.57 -4.67
C ILE A 63 0.49 13.59 -4.29
N ARG A 64 0.09 13.61 -3.01
CA ARG A 64 -1.00 14.49 -2.53
C ARG A 64 -0.58 15.97 -2.43
N LYS A 65 0.71 16.31 -2.56
CA LYS A 65 1.19 17.70 -2.40
C LYS A 65 0.93 18.61 -3.61
N ASP A 66 0.52 18.07 -4.76
CA ASP A 66 0.22 18.85 -5.98
C ASP A 66 -1.24 19.37 -6.06
N ARG A 67 -1.91 19.54 -4.92
CA ARG A 67 -3.31 20.03 -4.83
C ARG A 67 -3.46 21.43 -4.26
N TYR A 68 -2.42 22.27 -4.35
CA TYR A 68 -2.49 23.71 -4.08
C TYR A 68 -1.67 24.50 -5.09
#